data_AF-A0A5D6WR73-F1
#
_entry.id   AF-A0A5D6WR73-F1
#
_cell.length_a   1.000
_cell.length_b   1.000
_cell.length_c   1.000
_cell.angle_alpha   90.00
_cell.angle_beta   90.00
_cell.angle_gamma   90.00
#
_symmetry.space_group_name_H-M   'P 1'
#
loop_
_entity.id
_entity.type
_entity.pdbx_description
1 polymer ?
#
loop_
_entity_poly.entity_id
_entity_poly.type
_entity_poly.pdbx_seq_one_letter_code
_entity_poly.pdbx_strand_id
1 'polypeptide(L)'
;MVKRILAVTALAVSVAFAGGASGTAGNFDGMAVASAATADEQFTGNWYDAKGNFVVSIQPGVINSCRIVRTYDVKEGTPGSGHFVILEANGEHDLFIEWEGGDWQNNNYVEPHITIDHGQKLTRK
;
A
#
# COMPACT_ATOMS: atom_id res chain seq x y z
N MET A 1 15.11 5.51 56.88
CA MET A 1 14.83 6.27 55.64
C MET A 1 13.67 5.59 54.92
N VAL A 2 12.47 6.18 54.98
CA VAL A 2 11.24 5.59 54.43
C VAL A 2 11.09 6.06 52.98
N LYS A 3 11.23 5.14 52.03
CA LYS A 3 11.08 5.42 50.59
C LYS A 3 9.62 5.23 50.22
N ARG A 4 8.87 6.34 50.13
CA ARG A 4 7.48 6.37 49.66
C ARG A 4 7.50 6.14 48.15
N ILE A 5 7.01 4.98 47.70
CA ILE A 5 6.70 4.75 46.29
C ILE A 5 5.18 4.72 46.20
N LEU A 6 4.62 5.81 45.66
CA LEU A 6 3.24 5.92 45.24
C LEU A 6 3.03 4.94 44.09
N ALA A 7 2.34 3.82 44.34
CA ALA A 7 1.78 2.99 43.29
C ALA A 7 0.52 3.70 42.78
N VAL A 8 0.61 4.40 41.65
CA VAL A 8 -0.56 4.92 40.95
C VAL A 8 -1.21 3.75 40.23
N THR A 9 -2.34 3.30 40.77
CA THR A 9 -3.24 2.33 40.16
C THR A 9 -3.86 2.96 38.91
N ALA A 10 -3.41 2.55 37.72
CA ALA A 10 -4.15 2.81 36.49
C ALA A 10 -5.19 1.71 36.31
N LEU A 11 -6.43 2.00 36.74
CA LEU A 11 -7.59 1.15 36.50
C LEU A 11 -7.96 1.28 35.01
N ALA A 12 -7.64 0.28 34.18
CA ALA A 12 -8.10 0.25 32.80
C ALA A 12 -9.58 -0.17 32.78
N VAL A 13 -10.48 0.80 32.60
CA VAL A 13 -11.90 0.54 32.34
C VAL A 13 -12.02 0.06 30.89
N SER A 14 -12.24 -1.24 30.71
CA SER A 14 -12.59 -1.80 29.40
C SER A 14 -14.04 -1.43 29.08
N VAL A 15 -14.24 -0.48 28.16
CA VAL A 15 -15.57 -0.24 27.58
C VAL A 15 -15.86 -1.37 26.61
N ALA A 16 -16.73 -2.29 27.02
CA ALA A 16 -17.35 -3.25 26.12
C ALA A 16 -18.35 -2.51 25.23
N PHE A 17 -17.99 -2.30 23.95
CA PHE A 17 -18.97 -1.92 22.95
C PHE A 17 -19.80 -3.16 22.57
N ALA A 18 -20.93 -3.33 23.26
CA ALA A 18 -22.04 -4.15 22.80
C ALA A 18 -23.08 -3.23 22.14
N GLY A 19 -23.36 -3.47 20.87
CA GLY A 19 -24.31 -2.73 20.04
C GLY A 19 -23.70 -2.52 18.65
N GLY A 20 -23.99 -3.33 17.65
CA GLY A 20 -25.34 -3.60 17.19
C GLY A 20 -25.67 -2.64 16.05
N ALA A 21 -25.02 -2.82 14.91
CA ALA A 21 -25.48 -2.29 13.63
C ALA A 21 -25.45 -3.45 12.64
N SER A 22 -26.60 -4.12 12.54
CA SER A 22 -26.99 -4.96 11.43
C SER A 22 -27.01 -4.10 10.16
N GLY A 23 -25.85 -3.95 9.53
CA GLY A 23 -25.76 -3.56 8.14
C GLY A 23 -26.21 -4.76 7.32
N THR A 24 -27.28 -4.60 6.55
CA THR A 24 -27.67 -5.54 5.51
C THR A 24 -26.43 -5.91 4.70
N ALA A 25 -26.07 -7.19 4.72
CA ALA A 25 -25.06 -7.74 3.83
C ALA A 25 -25.57 -7.55 2.40
N GLY A 26 -25.20 -6.41 1.82
CA GLY A 26 -25.39 -6.13 0.41
C GLY A 26 -24.70 -7.24 -0.35
N ASN A 27 -25.46 -7.83 -1.27
CA ASN A 27 -25.02 -8.86 -2.19
C ASN A 27 -23.74 -8.38 -2.92
N PHE A 28 -22.57 -8.91 -2.54
CA PHE A 28 -21.27 -8.60 -3.16
C PHE A 28 -21.01 -9.43 -4.43
N ASP A 29 -22.01 -10.17 -4.91
CA ASP A 29 -21.97 -10.86 -6.20
C ASP A 29 -22.20 -9.85 -7.34
N GLY A 30 -21.12 -9.27 -7.89
CA GLY A 30 -21.22 -8.60 -9.19
C GLY A 30 -20.21 -7.50 -9.53
N MET A 31 -19.35 -7.06 -8.61
CA MET A 31 -18.29 -6.09 -8.92
C MET A 31 -16.96 -6.61 -8.38
N ALA A 32 -16.17 -7.17 -9.29
CA ALA A 32 -14.96 -7.94 -9.07
C ALA A 32 -14.02 -7.36 -7.99
N VAL A 33 -14.09 -7.95 -6.80
CA VAL A 33 -12.98 -8.04 -5.84
C VAL A 33 -11.75 -8.75 -6.47
N ALA A 34 -11.91 -9.35 -7.65
CA ALA A 34 -10.93 -10.14 -8.38
C ALA A 34 -9.98 -9.37 -9.32
N SER A 35 -10.20 -8.09 -9.66
CA SER A 35 -9.31 -7.34 -10.59
C SER A 35 -8.27 -6.45 -9.92
N ALA A 36 -8.26 -6.38 -8.58
CA ALA A 36 -7.46 -5.40 -7.85
C ALA A 36 -5.95 -5.72 -7.78
N ALA A 37 -5.48 -6.84 -8.32
CA ALA A 37 -4.06 -7.02 -8.58
C ALA A 37 -3.73 -8.21 -9.48
N THR A 38 -3.58 -7.92 -10.76
CA THR A 38 -2.48 -8.51 -11.52
C THR A 38 -1.35 -7.49 -11.51
N ALA A 39 -0.65 -7.40 -10.38
CA ALA A 39 0.52 -6.55 -10.28
C ALA A 39 1.67 -7.28 -10.99
N ASP A 40 2.19 -6.69 -12.06
CA ASP A 40 3.32 -7.21 -12.83
C ASP A 40 4.51 -7.52 -11.88
N GLU A 41 5.28 -8.58 -12.14
CA GLU A 41 6.53 -8.86 -11.41
C GLU A 41 7.47 -7.64 -11.40
N GLN A 42 7.42 -6.81 -12.45
CA GLN A 42 8.22 -5.58 -12.57
C GLN A 42 7.72 -4.42 -11.70
N PHE A 43 6.50 -4.49 -11.18
CA PHE A 43 5.88 -3.50 -10.30
C PHE A 43 5.79 -3.96 -8.82
N THR A 44 5.66 -5.27 -8.58
CA THR A 44 5.59 -5.86 -7.23
C THR A 44 6.94 -5.90 -6.49
N GLY A 45 7.00 -5.34 -5.28
CA GLY A 45 8.19 -5.42 -4.44
C GLY A 45 8.25 -4.36 -3.36
N ASN A 46 9.36 -4.34 -2.63
CA ASN A 46 9.72 -3.26 -1.73
C ASN A 46 10.52 -2.20 -2.50
N TRP A 47 10.15 -0.95 -2.30
CA TRP A 47 10.72 0.18 -3.01
C TRP A 47 11.32 1.18 -2.02
N TYR A 48 12.51 1.65 -2.38
CA TYR A 48 13.36 2.47 -1.53
C TYR A 48 13.70 3.78 -2.21
N ASP A 49 13.84 4.85 -1.40
CA ASP A 49 14.35 6.12 -1.89
C ASP A 49 15.86 6.05 -2.23
N ALA A 50 16.40 7.12 -2.81
CA ALA A 50 17.82 7.20 -3.17
C ALA A 50 18.79 7.07 -1.98
N LYS A 51 18.31 7.27 -0.74
CA LYS A 51 19.10 7.08 0.49
C LYS A 51 18.99 5.65 1.03
N GLY A 52 18.08 4.85 0.48
CA GLY A 52 17.82 3.49 0.93
C GLY A 52 16.78 3.33 2.01
N ASN A 53 16.00 4.37 2.29
CA ASN A 53 14.89 4.26 3.22
C ASN A 53 13.73 3.56 2.52
N PHE A 54 13.06 2.66 3.25
CA PHE A 54 11.83 2.04 2.78
C PHE A 54 10.75 3.12 2.56
N VAL A 55 10.08 3.07 1.41
CA VAL A 55 9.01 4.02 1.07
C VAL A 55 7.68 3.30 0.89
N VAL A 56 7.66 2.22 0.09
CA VAL A 56 6.42 1.49 -0.20
C VAL A 56 6.68 0.00 -0.41
N SER A 57 5.74 -0.83 0.02
CA SER A 57 5.64 -2.25 -0.33
C SER A 57 4.43 -2.44 -1.22
N ILE A 58 4.64 -3.00 -2.41
CA ILE A 58 3.60 -3.29 -3.39
C ILE A 58 3.54 -4.81 -3.57
N GLN A 59 2.39 -5.40 -3.28
CA GLN A 59 2.16 -6.84 -3.42
C GLN A 59 0.85 -7.07 -4.16
N PRO A 60 0.59 -8.29 -4.66
CA PRO A 60 -0.71 -8.63 -5.20
C PRO A 60 -1.84 -8.34 -4.20
N GLY A 61 -2.65 -7.35 -4.52
CA GLY A 61 -3.90 -6.97 -3.86
C GLY A 61 -3.73 -5.92 -2.78
N VAL A 62 -2.50 -5.52 -2.46
CA VAL A 62 -2.21 -4.59 -1.37
C VAL A 62 -1.03 -3.66 -1.66
N ILE A 63 -1.09 -2.45 -1.13
CA ILE A 63 0.03 -1.50 -1.05
C ILE A 63 0.17 -1.07 0.40
N ASN A 64 1.37 -1.17 0.99
CA ASN A 64 1.62 -0.91 2.41
C ASN A 64 0.61 -1.63 3.34
N SER A 65 0.26 -2.87 2.99
CA SER A 65 -0.77 -3.69 3.65
C SER A 65 -2.20 -3.14 3.60
N CYS A 66 -2.43 -2.03 2.90
CA CYS A 66 -3.76 -1.51 2.60
C CYS A 66 -4.31 -2.21 1.36
N ARG A 67 -5.58 -2.64 1.43
CA ARG A 67 -6.24 -3.34 0.32
C ARG A 67 -6.42 -2.41 -0.86
N ILE A 68 -6.03 -2.85 -2.06
CA ILE A 68 -6.43 -2.20 -3.31
C ILE A 68 -7.91 -2.51 -3.53
N VAL A 69 -8.74 -1.47 -3.61
CA VAL A 69 -10.20 -1.60 -3.78
C VAL A 69 -10.65 -1.31 -5.21
N ARG A 70 -9.84 -0.57 -5.98
CA ARG A 70 -10.13 -0.22 -7.39
C ARG A 70 -8.83 0.10 -8.12
N THR A 71 -8.77 -0.24 -9.40
CA THR A 71 -7.72 0.19 -10.34
C THR A 71 -8.35 0.78 -11.59
N TYR A 72 -7.71 1.78 -12.19
CA TYR A 72 -8.18 2.40 -13.44
C TYR A 72 -7.04 3.08 -14.19
N ASP A 73 -7.27 3.39 -15.48
CA ASP A 73 -6.28 3.97 -16.40
C ASP A 73 -4.94 3.22 -16.46
N VAL A 74 -5.02 1.90 -16.27
CA VAL A 74 -3.86 1.01 -16.28
C VAL A 74 -3.35 0.83 -17.72
N LYS A 75 -2.10 1.19 -17.94
CA LYS A 75 -1.30 0.86 -19.12
C LYS A 75 -0.32 -0.24 -18.71
N GLU A 76 -0.60 -1.44 -19.20
CA GLU A 76 0.25 -2.62 -18.96
C GLU A 76 1.57 -2.54 -19.73
N GLY A 77 2.53 -3.37 -19.32
CA GLY A 77 3.84 -3.47 -19.95
C GLY A 77 4.88 -2.55 -19.31
N THR A 78 5.95 -2.31 -20.07
CA THR A 78 7.14 -1.61 -19.59
C THR A 78 7.65 -0.63 -20.65
N PRO A 79 7.57 0.69 -20.41
CA PRO A 79 7.02 1.33 -19.21
C PRO A 79 5.50 1.14 -19.09
N GLY A 80 5.00 1.15 -17.86
CA GLY A 80 3.57 1.10 -17.57
C GLY A 80 3.16 2.13 -16.52
N SER A 81 1.85 2.32 -16.35
CA SER A 81 1.29 3.28 -15.41
C SER A 81 -0.13 2.92 -14.99
N GLY A 82 -0.61 3.39 -13.85
CA GLY A 82 -2.02 3.23 -13.48
C GLY A 82 -2.39 3.89 -12.15
N HIS A 83 -3.68 4.06 -11.93
CA HIS A 83 -4.24 4.50 -10.66
C HIS A 83 -4.62 3.29 -9.80
N PHE A 84 -4.22 3.34 -8.52
CA PHE A 84 -4.45 2.31 -7.53
C PHE A 84 -5.11 2.94 -6.30
N VAL A 85 -6.41 2.68 -6.14
CA VAL A 85 -7.15 3.16 -4.97
C VAL A 85 -7.01 2.14 -3.86
N ILE A 86 -6.43 2.56 -2.74
CA ILE A 86 -6.21 1.76 -1.54
C ILE A 86 -7.14 2.19 -0.43
N LEU A 87 -7.56 1.24 0.40
CA LEU A 87 -8.36 1.53 1.60
C LEU A 87 -7.43 1.67 2.81
N GLU A 88 -7.12 2.90 3.18
CA GLU A 88 -6.39 3.24 4.40
C GLU A 88 -7.36 3.39 5.59
N ALA A 89 -6.81 3.52 6.80
CA ALA A 89 -7.60 3.70 8.02
C ALA A 89 -8.50 4.95 7.98
N ASN A 90 -8.11 5.97 7.23
CA ASN A 90 -8.82 7.25 7.11
C ASN A 90 -9.74 7.33 5.88
N GLY A 91 -9.81 6.30 5.05
CA GLY A 91 -10.64 6.27 3.84
C GLY A 91 -9.90 5.76 2.60
N GLU A 92 -10.54 5.93 1.44
CA GLU A 92 -9.92 5.63 0.15
C GLU A 92 -8.83 6.68 -0.17
N HIS A 93 -7.68 6.20 -0.62
CA HIS A 93 -6.58 7.02 -1.11
C HIS A 93 -6.18 6.52 -2.49
N ASP A 94 -6.17 7.41 -3.47
CA ASP A 94 -5.76 7.11 -4.83
C ASP A 94 -4.29 7.42 -5.04
N LEU A 95 -3.55 6.46 -5.60
CA LEU A 95 -2.14 6.57 -5.92
C LEU A 95 -1.96 6.42 -7.42
N PHE A 96 -1.34 7.41 -8.07
CA PHE A 96 -0.87 7.23 -9.44
C PHE A 96 0.53 6.64 -9.40
N ILE A 97 0.72 5.47 -10.01
CA ILE A 97 2.03 4.79 -10.01
C ILE A 97 2.46 4.51 -11.44
N GLU A 98 3.69 4.89 -11.76
CA GLU A 98 4.37 4.59 -13.01
C GLU A 98 5.50 3.62 -12.72
N TRP A 99 5.75 2.68 -13.63
CA TRP A 99 6.82 1.69 -13.47
C TRP A 99 7.60 1.50 -14.76
N GLU A 100 8.90 1.31 -14.59
CA GLU A 100 9.80 0.88 -15.65
C GLU A 100 10.58 -0.35 -15.15
N GLY A 101 10.66 -1.37 -15.99
CA GLY A 101 11.50 -2.54 -15.79
C GLY A 101 12.97 -2.21 -15.96
N GLY A 102 13.81 -3.12 -15.49
CA GLY A 102 15.24 -2.99 -15.68
C GLY A 102 15.63 -3.37 -17.11
N ASP A 103 16.49 -2.56 -17.73
CA ASP A 103 16.96 -2.79 -19.09
C ASP A 103 18.41 -2.31 -19.28
N TRP A 104 19.07 -2.80 -20.31
CA TRP A 104 20.40 -2.37 -20.69
C TRP A 104 20.35 -1.13 -21.57
N GLN A 105 20.86 -0.03 -21.07
CA GLN A 105 20.96 1.24 -21.80
C GLN A 105 22.42 1.68 -21.88
N ASN A 106 22.92 1.96 -23.08
CA ASN A 106 24.28 2.46 -23.30
C ASN A 106 25.36 1.65 -22.56
N ASN A 107 25.27 0.32 -22.60
CA ASN A 107 26.17 -0.61 -21.91
C ASN A 107 26.14 -0.56 -20.37
N ASN A 108 25.12 0.05 -19.79
CA ASN A 108 24.86 0.06 -18.36
C ASN A 108 23.48 -0.56 -18.08
N TYR A 109 23.40 -1.44 -17.09
CA TYR A 109 22.11 -1.93 -16.61
C TYR A 109 21.42 -0.83 -15.80
N VAL A 110 20.21 -0.47 -16.19
CA VAL A 110 19.33 0.41 -15.43
C VAL A 110 18.41 -0.46 -14.61
N GLU A 111 18.39 -0.26 -13.30
CA GLU A 111 17.53 -1.03 -12.41
C GLU A 111 16.04 -0.65 -12.60
N PRO A 112 15.12 -1.61 -12.34
CA PRO A 112 13.69 -1.32 -12.30
C PRO A 112 13.40 -0.20 -11.30
N HIS A 113 12.41 0.63 -11.65
CA HIS A 113 12.03 1.74 -10.80
C HIS A 113 10.57 2.12 -10.93
N ILE A 114 10.06 2.82 -9.92
CA ILE A 114 8.73 3.41 -9.93
C ILE A 114 8.76 4.87 -9.52
N THR A 115 7.69 5.58 -9.86
CA THR A 115 7.33 6.89 -9.32
C THR A 115 5.90 6.82 -8.79
N ILE A 116 5.65 7.47 -7.66
CA ILE A 116 4.30 7.60 -7.08
C ILE A 116 3.94 9.08 -7.14
N ASP A 117 2.79 9.39 -7.72
CA ASP A 117 2.25 10.74 -7.91
C ASP A 117 3.24 11.72 -8.55
N HIS A 118 3.98 11.23 -9.55
CA HIS A 118 5.08 11.96 -10.22
C HIS A 118 6.20 12.42 -9.26
N GLY A 119 6.35 11.74 -8.12
CA GLY A 119 7.34 12.03 -7.11
C GLY A 119 8.74 11.55 -7.48
N GLN A 120 9.55 11.29 -6.45
CA GLN A 120 10.90 10.78 -6.65
C GLN A 120 10.91 9.35 -7.22
N LYS A 121 11.98 9.03 -7.95
CA LYS A 121 12.27 7.68 -8.41
C LYS A 121 12.60 6.76 -7.22
N LEU A 122 11.92 5.63 -7.13
CA LEU A 122 12.16 4.58 -6.14
C LEU A 122 12.73 3.33 -6.81
N THR A 123 13.60 2.61 -6.12
CA THR A 123 14.33 1.45 -6.66
C THR A 123 14.16 0.21 -5.79
N ARG A 124 14.40 -0.98 -6.37
CA ARG A 124 14.52 -2.23 -5.64
C ARG A 124 16.00 -2.46 -5.35
N LYS A 125 16.40 -2.35 -4.09
CA LYS A 125 17.78 -2.67 -3.68
C LYS A 125 18.05 -4.16 -3.66
#